data_AF-A0A391NMX3-F1
#
_entry.id   AF-A0A391NMX3-F1
#
_cell.length_a   1.000
_cell.length_b   1.000
_cell.length_c   1.000
_cell.angle_alpha   90.00
_cell.angle_beta   90.00
_cell.angle_gamma   90.00
#
_symmetry.space_group_name_H-M   'P 1'
#
loop_
_entity.id
_entity.type
_entity.pdbx_description
1 polymer ?
#
loop_
_entity_poly.entity_id
_entity_poly.type
_entity_poly.pdbx_seq_one_letter_code
_entity_poly.pdbx_strand_id
1 'polypeptide(L)' 'MSTQTSIEWTEITWNPVVGCTKVSPDCKHCYAENMAHRLQSWVRPVTRTVFS' A
#
# COMPACT_ATOMS: atom_id res chain seq x y z
N MET A 1 -3.79 11.64 -11.41
CA MET A 1 -3.32 12.49 -10.29
C MET A 1 -2.24 11.71 -9.55
N SER A 2 -0.94 11.91 -9.62
CA SER A 2 -0.05 12.80 -10.39
C SER A 2 0.74 11.95 -11.39
N THR A 3 0.82 12.38 -12.65
CA THR A 3 1.47 11.60 -13.72
C THR A 3 2.98 11.88 -13.80
N GLN A 4 3.50 12.85 -13.04
CA GLN A 4 4.93 13.18 -12.99
C GLN A 4 5.39 13.40 -11.54
N THR A 5 6.52 12.80 -11.17
CA THR A 5 7.13 13.00 -9.84
C THR A 5 8.01 14.24 -9.83
N SER A 6 8.22 14.80 -8.64
CA SER A 6 9.21 15.87 -8.41
C SER A 6 10.65 15.35 -8.27
N ILE A 7 10.87 14.05 -8.49
CA ILE A 7 12.20 13.44 -8.42
C ILE A 7 12.76 13.51 -9.83
N GLU A 8 13.78 14.34 -10.03
CA GLU A 8 14.35 14.69 -11.34
C GLU A 8 14.71 13.48 -12.22
N TRP A 9 15.02 12.34 -11.61
CA TRP A 9 15.44 11.11 -12.32
C TRP A 9 14.33 10.06 -12.48
N THR A 10 13.09 10.30 -12.03
CA THR A 10 11.96 9.37 -12.24
C THR A 10 10.68 10.06 -12.70
N GLU A 11 10.04 9.51 -13.72
CA GLU A 11 8.76 10.02 -14.21
C GLU A 11 7.59 9.67 -13.30
N ILE A 12 7.60 8.49 -12.67
CA ILE A 12 6.48 8.02 -11.82
C ILE A 12 7.02 7.31 -10.58
N THR A 13 6.42 7.60 -9.41
CA THR A 13 6.62 6.84 -8.19
C THR A 13 5.41 5.97 -7.94
N TRP A 14 5.65 4.73 -7.52
CA TRP A 14 4.60 3.82 -7.10
C TRP A 14 5.06 3.06 -5.86
N ASN A 15 4.13 2.76 -4.97
CA ASN A 15 4.43 2.00 -3.75
C ASN A 15 4.19 0.51 -4.00
N PRO A 16 5.23 -0.35 -3.98
CA PRO A 16 5.11 -1.77 -4.28
C PRO A 16 4.51 -2.61 -3.14
N VAL A 17 4.40 -2.04 -1.94
CA VAL A 17 3.88 -2.75 -0.77
C VAL A 17 2.75 -1.93 -0.14
N VAL A 18 1.56 -2.51 -0.14
CA VAL A 18 0.39 -1.92 0.50
C VAL A 18 -0.39 -3.03 1.20
N GLY A 19 -0.84 -2.75 2.42
CA GLY A 19 -1.57 -3.70 3.24
C GLY A 19 -1.06 -3.73 4.67
N CYS A 20 -1.86 -4.28 5.57
CA CYS A 20 -1.48 -4.51 6.96
C CYS A 20 -2.15 -5.80 7.44
N THR A 21 -1.34 -6.74 7.94
CA THR A 21 -1.82 -7.97 8.58
C THR A 21 -1.54 -7.85 10.08
N LYS A 22 -2.56 -7.96 10.93
CA LYS A 22 -2.41 -7.88 12.38
C LYS A 22 -1.83 -9.20 12.91
N VAL A 23 -0.60 -9.17 13.42
CA VAL A 23 0.10 -10.36 13.93
C VAL A 23 0.13 -10.38 15.47
N SER A 24 0.09 -9.21 16.12
CA SER A 24 0.16 -9.09 17.59
C SER A 24 -0.74 -7.97 18.14
N PRO A 25 -0.98 -7.92 19.46
CA PRO A 25 -1.76 -6.85 20.11
C PRO A 25 -1.15 -5.45 19.92
N ASP A 26 0.16 -5.37 19.70
CA ASP A 26 0.89 -4.11 19.50
C ASP A 26 0.53 -3.44 18.16
N CYS A 27 -0.13 -4.15 17.24
CA CYS A 27 -0.59 -3.58 15.98
C CYS A 27 -1.72 -2.53 16.16
N LYS A 28 -2.31 -2.39 17.36
CA LYS A 28 -3.47 -1.52 17.63
C LYS A 28 -3.27 -0.04 17.29
N HIS A 29 -2.02 0.43 17.28
CA HIS A 29 -1.65 1.80 16.91
C HIS A 29 -0.62 1.85 15.76
N CYS A 30 -0.58 0.80 14.93
CA CYS A 30 0.37 0.71 13.83
C CYS A 30 0.02 1.72 12.72
N TYR A 31 0.99 2.54 12.31
CA TYR A 31 0.80 3.50 11.22
C TYR A 31 0.45 2.82 9.88
N ALA A 32 0.91 1.57 9.69
CA ALA A 32 0.67 0.80 8.47
C ALA A 32 -0.80 0.41 8.30
N GLU A 33 -1.56 0.22 9.39
CA GLU A 33 -3.00 -0.05 9.35
C GLU A 33 -3.75 1.13 8.72
N ASN A 34 -3.47 2.35 9.22
CA ASN A 34 -4.08 3.56 8.70
C ASN A 34 -3.72 3.80 7.23
N MET A 35 -2.46 3.53 6.85
CA MET A 35 -2.02 3.66 5.46
C MET A 35 -2.69 2.63 4.54
N ALA A 36 -2.86 1.38 5.01
CA ALA A 36 -3.54 0.32 4.28
C ALA A 36 -5.02 0.67 4.01
N HIS A 37 -5.72 1.24 5.00
CA HIS A 37 -7.09 1.73 4.80
C HIS A 37 -7.19 2.86 3.76
N ARG A 38 -6.24 3.80 3.78
CA ARG A 38 -6.22 4.94 2.84
C ARG A 38 -5.94 4.51 1.40
N LEU A 39 -5.10 3.50 1.22
CA LEU A 39 -4.62 3.06 -0.10
C LEU A 39 -5.42 1.87 -0.66
N GLN A 40 -6.47 1.42 0.03
CA GLN A 40 -7.29 0.27 -0.39
C GLN A 40 -7.87 0.41 -1.81
N SER A 41 -8.18 1.63 -2.25
CA SER A 41 -8.69 1.90 -3.61
C SER A 41 -7.60 2.05 -4.68
N TRP A 42 -6.34 2.25 -4.26
CA TRP A 42 -5.19 2.44 -5.15
C TRP A 42 -4.54 1.12 -5.55
N VAL A 43 -4.73 0.08 -4.75
CA VAL A 43 -4.13 -1.24 -4.98
C VAL A 43 -5.06 -2.05 -5.86
N ARG A 44 -4.58 -2.45 -7.05
CA ARG A 44 -5.23 -3.54 -7.80
C ARG A 44 -5.15 -4.80 -6.92
N PRO A 45 -6.27 -5.48 -6.61
CA PRO A 45 -6.24 -6.65 -5.74
C PRO A 45 -5.48 -7.79 -6.44
N VAL A 46 -4.18 -7.91 -6.17
CA VAL A 46 -3.37 -9.06 -6.62
C VAL A 46 -3.63 -10.29 -5.73
N THR A 47 -4.28 -10.12 -4.59
CA THR A 47 -4.51 -11.18 -3.62
C THR A 47 -5.96 -11.67 -3.62
N ARG A 48 -6.39 -12.34 -4.68
CA ARG A 48 -7.55 -13.26 -4.60
C ARG A 48 -7.52 -14.39 -5.63
N THR A 49 -6.36 -14.91 -6.03
CA THR A 49 -6.33 -16.06 -6.98
C THR A 49 -5.04 -16.88 -7.03
N VAL A 50 -4.18 -16.84 -5.99
CA VAL A 50 -2.92 -17.63 -6.03
C VAL A 50 -2.65 -18.49 -4.79
N PHE A 51 -3.64 -18.64 -3.90
CA PHE A 51 -3.63 -19.74 -2.93
C PHE A 51 -5.02 -20.38 -2.91
N SER A 52 -5.05 -21.64 -3.36
CA SER A 52 -6.17 -22.55 -3.67
C SER A 52 -6.85 -22.40 -5.02
#